data_AF-A0A917HSL6-F1
#
_entry.id   AF-A0A917HSL6-F1
#
_cell.length_a   1.000
_cell.length_b   1.000
_cell.length_c   1.000
_cell.angle_alpha   90.00
_cell.angle_beta   90.00
_cell.angle_gamma   90.00
#
_symmetry.space_group_name_H-M   'P 1'
#
loop_
_entity.id
_entity.type
_entity.pdbx_description
1 polymer ?
#
loop_
_entity_poly.entity_id
_entity_poly.type
_entity_poly.pdbx_seq_one_letter_code
_entity_poly.pdbx_strand_id
1 'polypeptide(L)'
;MKKQLSLLILFVFLIACKSKTLAIRENTTAILHTILKENLTACLDKKTVDEHDASPKEIIEHLSHNFNLLKETNTQNPFFINNDQVIDEKLLKQLNKQTFTWQKKEWTQKEVLPFKNLQHLKIGNKDACKRSYNIRISEPIYSKNRKKALVLFSKSKSGIGSTTILFLKKENNEWLIKGQAPIGTIG
;
A
#
# COMPACT_ATOMS: atom_id res chain seq x y z
N MET A 1 -2.69 -47.40 -1.80
CA MET A 1 -2.34 -46.32 -2.76
C MET A 1 -3.14 -45.02 -2.56
N LYS A 2 -4.47 -45.02 -2.34
CA LYS A 2 -5.25 -43.77 -2.12
C LYS A 2 -4.78 -42.89 -0.94
N LYS A 3 -4.32 -43.48 0.17
CA LYS A 3 -3.81 -42.74 1.35
C LYS A 3 -2.47 -42.02 1.09
N GLN A 4 -1.58 -42.59 0.27
CA GLN A 4 -0.29 -41.95 -0.06
C GLN A 4 -0.45 -40.81 -1.08
N LEU A 5 -1.37 -40.97 -2.05
CA LEU A 5 -1.70 -39.89 -3.00
C LEU A 5 -2.33 -38.68 -2.29
N SER A 6 -3.20 -38.91 -1.31
CA SER A 6 -3.79 -37.87 -0.46
C SER A 6 -2.73 -37.08 0.34
N LEU A 7 -1.75 -37.78 0.92
CA LEU A 7 -0.66 -37.15 1.68
C LEU A 7 0.25 -36.28 0.79
N LEU A 8 0.54 -36.75 -0.43
CA LEU A 8 1.38 -36.04 -1.40
C LEU A 8 0.70 -34.75 -1.89
N ILE A 9 -0.61 -34.81 -2.17
CA ILE A 9 -1.42 -33.65 -2.53
C ILE A 9 -1.42 -32.61 -1.39
N LEU A 10 -1.60 -33.04 -0.14
CA LEU A 10 -1.56 -32.15 1.02
C LEU A 10 -0.20 -31.45 1.17
N PHE A 11 0.90 -32.18 0.95
CA PHE A 11 2.26 -31.61 1.00
C PHE A 11 2.48 -30.54 -0.08
N VAL A 12 2.01 -30.78 -1.31
CA VAL A 12 2.08 -29.81 -2.42
C VAL A 12 1.25 -28.56 -2.11
N PHE A 13 0.06 -28.71 -1.53
CA PHE A 13 -0.76 -27.57 -1.09
C PHE A 13 -0.08 -26.74 0.00
N LEU A 14 0.59 -27.37 0.97
CA LEU A 14 1.31 -26.67 2.04
C LEU A 14 2.52 -25.88 1.51
N ILE A 15 3.30 -26.45 0.59
CA ILE A 15 4.45 -25.77 -0.03
C ILE A 15 3.98 -24.57 -0.86
N ALA A 16 2.90 -24.73 -1.63
CA ALA A 16 2.33 -23.65 -2.45
C ALA A 16 1.77 -22.50 -1.61
N CYS A 17 1.29 -22.77 -0.39
CA CYS A 17 0.82 -21.73 0.53
C CYS A 17 1.99 -20.91 1.10
N LYS A 18 3.08 -21.58 1.51
CA LYS A 18 4.29 -20.90 2.02
C LYS A 18 4.93 -19.98 0.97
N SER A 19 5.05 -20.43 -0.27
CA SER A 19 5.65 -19.62 -1.35
C SER A 19 4.81 -18.38 -1.68
N LYS A 20 3.48 -18.51 -1.67
CA LYS A 20 2.57 -17.37 -1.87
C LYS A 20 2.72 -16.32 -0.77
N THR A 21 2.82 -16.74 0.49
CA THR A 21 3.00 -15.82 1.64
C THR A 21 4.35 -15.10 1.57
N LEU A 22 5.41 -15.83 1.23
CA LEU A 22 6.74 -15.24 1.04
C LEU A 22 6.72 -14.18 -0.06
N ALA A 23 6.14 -14.50 -1.23
CA ALA A 23 6.04 -13.56 -2.34
C ALA A 23 5.19 -12.31 -1.99
N ILE A 24 4.14 -12.44 -1.16
CA ILE A 24 3.39 -11.26 -0.67
C ILE A 24 4.32 -10.37 0.15
N ARG A 25 5.03 -10.97 1.12
CA ARG A 25 5.92 -10.24 2.02
C ARG A 25 7.03 -9.51 1.28
N GLU A 26 7.65 -10.16 0.29
CA GLU A 26 8.68 -9.55 -0.55
C GLU A 26 8.15 -8.36 -1.35
N ASN A 27 6.96 -8.50 -1.97
CA ASN A 27 6.36 -7.37 -2.69
C ASN A 27 5.96 -6.23 -1.75
N THR A 28 5.39 -6.52 -0.58
CA THR A 28 5.04 -5.51 0.42
C THR A 28 6.29 -4.76 0.88
N THR A 29 7.38 -5.47 1.14
CA THR A 29 8.66 -4.88 1.54
C THR A 29 9.23 -4.00 0.43
N ALA A 30 9.18 -4.46 -0.83
CA ALA A 30 9.65 -3.68 -1.96
C ALA A 30 8.81 -2.40 -2.19
N ILE A 31 7.49 -2.47 -2.00
CA ILE A 31 6.59 -1.30 -2.06
C ILE A 31 6.93 -0.32 -0.93
N LEU A 32 7.06 -0.80 0.30
CA LEU A 32 7.49 0.02 1.44
C LEU A 32 8.79 0.76 1.11
N HIS A 33 9.78 0.03 0.60
CA HIS A 33 11.09 0.58 0.23
C HIS A 33 10.99 1.63 -0.88
N THR A 34 10.10 1.44 -1.85
CA THR A 34 9.83 2.41 -2.91
C THR A 34 9.32 3.73 -2.32
N ILE A 35 8.35 3.66 -1.41
CA ILE A 35 7.75 4.85 -0.76
C ILE A 35 8.77 5.55 0.16
N LEU A 36 9.56 4.78 0.91
CA LEU A 36 10.57 5.32 1.82
C LEU A 36 11.71 6.05 1.10
N LYS A 37 12.11 5.60 -0.10
CA LYS A 37 13.12 6.26 -0.93
C LYS A 37 12.72 7.69 -1.32
N GLU A 38 11.43 7.97 -1.47
CA GLU A 38 10.91 9.31 -1.77
C GLU A 38 10.73 10.19 -0.51
N ASN A 39 10.91 9.62 0.68
CA ASN A 39 10.64 10.28 1.96
C ASN A 39 11.79 10.12 2.97
N LEU A 40 13.04 10.26 2.51
CA LEU A 40 14.26 9.97 3.28
C LEU A 40 14.40 10.74 4.61
N THR A 41 13.77 11.92 4.72
CA THR A 41 13.83 12.77 5.92
C THR A 41 12.63 12.60 6.85
N ALA A 42 11.69 11.73 6.51
CA ALA A 42 10.51 11.45 7.31
C ALA A 42 10.77 10.34 8.34
N CYS A 43 9.93 10.32 9.37
CA CYS A 43 9.87 9.27 10.36
C CYS A 43 8.69 8.36 10.06
N LEU A 44 8.93 7.05 9.95
CA LEU A 44 7.88 6.06 9.72
C LEU A 44 7.20 5.68 11.04
N ASP A 45 5.90 5.89 11.12
CA ASP A 45 5.06 5.32 12.17
C ASP A 45 5.15 3.78 12.11
N LYS A 46 5.36 3.16 13.27
CA LYS A 46 5.39 1.71 13.38
C LYS A 46 4.05 1.11 12.96
N LYS A 47 2.93 1.77 13.26
CA LYS A 47 1.60 1.29 12.89
C LYS A 47 1.32 1.56 11.42
N THR A 48 0.79 0.56 10.74
CA THR A 48 0.38 0.64 9.32
C THR A 48 -0.88 1.50 9.12
N VAL A 49 -1.88 1.31 9.97
CA VAL A 49 -3.16 2.05 10.01
C VAL A 49 -3.71 2.08 11.44
N ASP A 50 -4.52 3.08 11.76
CA ASP A 50 -5.35 3.19 12.97
C ASP A 50 -6.83 2.88 12.68
N GLU A 51 -7.67 2.89 13.71
CA GLU A 51 -9.11 2.59 13.57
C GLU A 51 -9.94 3.69 12.92
N HIS A 52 -9.41 4.90 12.85
CA HIS A 52 -10.04 6.05 12.19
C HIS A 52 -9.59 6.23 10.74
N ASP A 53 -8.63 5.42 10.28
CA ASP A 53 -8.17 5.47 8.90
C ASP A 53 -9.22 4.83 7.97
N ALA A 54 -9.34 5.37 6.74
CA ALA A 54 -10.26 4.85 5.74
C ALA A 54 -9.99 3.37 5.44
N SER A 55 -11.04 2.56 5.50
CA SER A 55 -11.00 1.14 5.17
C SER A 55 -10.68 0.92 3.68
N PRO A 56 -10.17 -0.27 3.30
CA PRO A 56 -9.94 -0.60 1.90
C PRO A 56 -11.19 -0.41 1.03
N LYS A 57 -12.35 -0.76 1.57
CA LYS A 57 -13.63 -0.66 0.86
C LYS A 57 -13.98 0.80 0.58
N GLU A 58 -13.93 1.67 1.60
CA GLU A 58 -14.19 3.10 1.44
C GLU A 58 -13.23 3.74 0.44
N ILE A 59 -11.95 3.32 0.44
CA ILE A 59 -10.96 3.78 -0.53
C ILE A 59 -11.37 3.38 -1.95
N ILE A 60 -11.71 2.11 -2.19
CA ILE A 60 -12.07 1.64 -3.54
C ILE A 60 -13.36 2.32 -4.02
N GLU A 61 -14.34 2.52 -3.13
CA GLU A 61 -15.59 3.23 -3.42
C GLU A 61 -15.33 4.69 -3.77
N HIS A 62 -14.51 5.40 -2.98
CA HIS A 62 -14.11 6.78 -3.25
C HIS A 62 -13.40 6.92 -4.61
N LEU A 63 -12.44 6.04 -4.91
CA LEU A 63 -11.75 6.03 -6.20
C LEU A 63 -12.71 5.72 -7.36
N SER A 64 -13.66 4.81 -7.16
CA SER A 64 -14.68 4.46 -8.16
C SER A 64 -15.61 5.64 -8.46
N HIS A 65 -16.06 6.34 -7.42
CA HIS A 65 -16.90 7.52 -7.56
C HIS A 65 -16.17 8.63 -8.32
N ASN A 66 -14.94 8.97 -7.89
CA ASN A 66 -14.14 9.99 -8.57
C ASN A 66 -13.84 9.62 -10.02
N PHE A 67 -13.50 8.36 -10.30
CA PHE A 67 -13.26 7.91 -11.67
C PHE A 67 -14.48 8.11 -12.57
N ASN A 68 -15.70 7.82 -12.08
CA ASN A 68 -16.93 8.02 -12.84
C ASN A 68 -17.19 9.51 -13.11
N LEU A 69 -17.03 10.37 -12.11
CA LEU A 69 -17.19 11.84 -12.28
C LEU A 69 -16.22 12.40 -13.33
N LEU A 70 -14.97 11.92 -13.35
CA LEU A 70 -13.98 12.35 -14.34
C LEU A 70 -14.30 11.86 -15.74
N LYS A 71 -14.80 10.63 -15.86
CA LYS A 71 -15.27 10.06 -17.13
C LYS A 71 -16.44 10.87 -17.70
N GLU A 72 -17.36 11.32 -16.85
CA GLU A 72 -18.50 12.15 -17.25
C GLU A 72 -18.10 13.57 -17.66
N THR A 73 -17.10 14.15 -17.01
CA THR A 73 -16.68 15.55 -17.25
C THR A 73 -15.59 15.70 -18.31
N ASN A 74 -15.04 14.59 -18.85
CA ASN A 74 -13.92 14.57 -19.81
C ASN A 74 -12.69 15.39 -19.36
N THR A 75 -12.52 15.57 -18.04
CA THR A 75 -11.43 16.34 -17.46
C THR A 75 -10.32 15.43 -16.97
N GLN A 76 -9.06 15.80 -17.23
CA GLN A 76 -7.91 15.21 -16.55
C GLN A 76 -7.76 15.90 -15.20
N ASN A 77 -8.11 15.22 -14.11
CA ASN A 77 -7.96 15.79 -12.78
C ASN A 77 -6.48 15.84 -12.38
N PRO A 78 -5.91 17.02 -12.07
CA PRO A 78 -4.52 17.12 -11.62
C PRO A 78 -4.25 16.40 -10.29
N PHE A 79 -5.30 16.06 -9.53
CA PHE A 79 -5.21 15.28 -8.29
C PHE A 79 -5.30 13.76 -8.51
N PHE A 80 -5.53 13.32 -9.74
CA PHE A 80 -5.63 11.91 -10.13
C PHE A 80 -4.65 11.64 -11.27
N ILE A 81 -3.38 12.01 -11.08
CA ILE A 81 -2.32 11.76 -12.06
C ILE A 81 -2.16 10.25 -12.18
N ASN A 82 -2.76 9.68 -13.22
CA ASN A 82 -2.73 8.27 -13.54
C ASN A 82 -2.14 8.09 -14.94
N ASN A 83 -0.92 8.61 -15.11
CA ASN A 83 -0.26 8.76 -16.42
C ASN A 83 -0.18 7.43 -17.20
N ASP A 84 -0.12 6.30 -16.49
CA ASP A 84 0.05 4.97 -17.09
C ASP A 84 -1.18 4.06 -16.97
N GLN A 85 -2.38 4.62 -16.73
CA GLN A 85 -3.63 3.85 -16.55
C GLN A 85 -3.50 2.74 -15.48
N VAL A 86 -2.77 3.01 -14.40
CA VAL A 86 -2.69 2.15 -13.23
C VAL A 86 -4.09 1.94 -12.66
N ILE A 87 -4.88 3.01 -12.52
CA ILE A 87 -6.28 2.92 -12.10
C ILE A 87 -7.20 2.93 -13.31
N ASP A 88 -7.91 1.83 -13.52
CA ASP A 88 -8.89 1.70 -14.60
C ASP A 88 -10.19 1.09 -14.06
N GLU A 89 -11.29 1.27 -14.79
CA GLU A 89 -12.61 0.76 -14.41
C GLU A 89 -12.59 -0.76 -14.15
N LYS A 90 -11.76 -1.50 -14.89
CA LYS A 90 -11.62 -2.95 -14.75
C LYS A 90 -10.94 -3.31 -13.42
N LEU A 91 -9.90 -2.59 -13.02
CA LEU A 91 -9.20 -2.76 -11.75
C LEU A 91 -10.16 -2.45 -10.60
N LEU A 92 -10.86 -1.31 -10.65
CA LEU A 92 -11.79 -0.92 -9.58
C LEU A 92 -12.93 -1.93 -9.42
N LYS A 93 -13.54 -2.39 -10.53
CA LYS A 93 -14.51 -3.49 -10.51
C LYS A 93 -13.94 -4.79 -9.94
N GLN A 94 -12.68 -5.10 -10.26
CA GLN A 94 -12.01 -6.29 -9.73
C GLN A 94 -11.74 -6.17 -8.22
N LEU A 95 -11.37 -4.99 -7.74
CA LEU A 95 -11.12 -4.74 -6.32
C LEU A 95 -12.43 -4.74 -5.52
N ASN A 96 -13.50 -4.15 -6.05
CA ASN A 96 -14.83 -4.17 -5.39
C ASN A 96 -15.42 -5.57 -5.19
N LYS A 97 -15.00 -6.56 -6.00
CA LYS A 97 -15.43 -7.97 -5.85
C LYS A 97 -14.66 -8.74 -4.78
N GLN A 98 -13.67 -8.12 -4.13
CA GLN A 98 -12.82 -8.74 -3.14
C GLN A 98 -13.10 -8.14 -1.77
N THR A 99 -13.13 -8.99 -0.74
CA THR A 99 -13.17 -8.52 0.65
C THR A 99 -11.76 -8.21 1.10
N PHE A 100 -11.50 -6.94 1.40
CA PHE A 100 -10.24 -6.49 1.96
C PHE A 100 -10.50 -5.92 3.35
N THR A 101 -9.61 -6.27 4.28
CA THR A 101 -9.54 -5.63 5.60
C THR A 101 -8.10 -5.19 5.79
N TRP A 102 -7.89 -3.94 6.23
CA TRP A 102 -6.57 -3.57 6.68
C TRP A 102 -6.21 -4.45 7.88
N GLN A 103 -5.14 -5.22 7.73
CA GLN A 103 -4.59 -5.90 8.89
C GLN A 103 -3.83 -4.84 9.68
N LYS A 104 -4.30 -4.55 10.90
CA LYS A 104 -3.54 -3.75 11.87
C LYS A 104 -2.23 -4.48 12.11
N LYS A 105 -1.16 -4.00 11.49
CA LYS A 105 0.17 -4.57 11.56
C LYS A 105 1.17 -3.50 11.92
N GLU A 106 2.25 -3.92 12.55
CA GLU A 106 3.39 -3.09 12.85
C GLU A 106 4.55 -3.37 11.88
N TRP A 107 5.14 -2.32 11.34
CA TRP A 107 6.39 -2.42 10.59
C TRP A 107 7.53 -2.84 11.51
N THR A 108 8.31 -3.83 11.09
CA THR A 108 9.49 -4.28 11.82
C THR A 108 10.77 -3.65 11.25
N GLN A 109 11.79 -3.51 12.09
CA GLN A 109 13.09 -2.97 11.64
C GLN A 109 13.71 -3.79 10.51
N LYS A 110 13.49 -5.11 10.49
CA LYS A 110 13.97 -6.00 9.41
C LYS A 110 13.31 -5.70 8.07
N GLU A 111 12.04 -5.31 8.04
CA GLU A 111 11.33 -4.93 6.82
C GLU A 111 11.77 -3.56 6.30
N VAL A 112 12.41 -2.74 7.14
CA VAL A 112 12.83 -1.38 6.80
C VAL A 112 14.30 -1.29 6.39
N LEU A 113 15.15 -2.25 6.79
CA LEU A 113 16.56 -2.32 6.38
C LEU A 113 16.68 -2.92 4.96
N PRO A 114 17.55 -2.38 4.07
CA PRO A 114 18.93 -1.98 4.33
C PRO A 114 19.21 -0.48 4.17
N PHE A 115 18.22 0.40 4.34
CA PHE A 115 18.43 1.84 4.19
C PHE A 115 19.30 2.42 5.33
N LYS A 116 20.63 2.34 5.17
CA LYS A 116 21.64 2.90 6.09
C LYS A 116 21.58 4.42 6.21
N ASN A 117 21.00 5.12 5.24
CA ASN A 117 20.91 6.60 5.24
C ASN A 117 19.67 7.14 5.95
N LEU A 118 18.81 6.26 6.47
CA LEU A 118 17.71 6.65 7.33
C LEU A 118 18.19 6.84 8.78
N GLN A 119 19.15 7.75 9.00
CA GLN A 119 19.54 8.16 10.35
C GLN A 119 18.35 8.75 11.15
N HIS A 120 17.23 9.04 10.48
CA HIS A 120 16.01 9.61 11.04
C HIS A 120 14.79 8.67 11.02
N LEU A 121 14.87 7.48 10.41
CA LEU A 121 13.73 6.56 10.40
C LEU A 121 13.74 5.73 11.68
N LYS A 122 13.27 6.36 12.75
CA LYS A 122 12.97 5.69 14.00
C LYS A 122 11.60 5.05 13.87
N ILE A 123 11.56 3.72 13.92
CA ILE A 123 10.32 2.98 14.17
C ILE A 123 10.03 3.17 15.67
N GLY A 124 9.36 4.24 16.07
CA GLY A 124 9.15 4.54 17.49
C GLY A 124 8.59 5.92 17.81
N ASN A 125 7.97 6.02 19.00
CA ASN A 125 7.03 7.05 19.49
C ASN A 125 7.23 8.50 19.03
N LYS A 126 6.07 9.19 18.88
CA LYS A 126 5.88 10.61 18.46
C LYS A 126 6.99 11.58 18.90
N ASP A 127 7.54 11.42 20.10
CA ASP A 127 8.56 12.31 20.66
C ASP A 127 9.88 12.35 19.86
N ALA A 128 10.30 11.21 19.29
CA ALA A 128 11.55 11.15 18.52
C ALA A 128 11.42 11.81 17.13
N CYS A 129 10.19 12.10 16.71
CA CYS A 129 9.85 12.54 15.36
C CYS A 129 9.17 13.93 15.33
N LYS A 130 9.15 14.66 16.46
CA LYS A 130 8.49 15.98 16.60
C LYS A 130 8.96 17.04 15.59
N ARG A 131 10.21 16.96 15.12
CA ARG A 131 10.79 17.95 14.18
C ARG A 131 10.72 17.52 12.70
N SER A 132 10.39 16.26 12.43
CA SER A 132 10.31 15.69 11.08
C SER A 132 8.86 15.50 10.65
N TYR A 133 8.64 15.28 9.35
CA TYR A 133 7.37 14.70 8.92
C TYR A 133 7.24 13.28 9.50
N ASN A 134 6.07 12.96 10.04
CA ASN A 134 5.65 11.61 10.34
C ASN A 134 4.92 11.06 9.10
N ILE A 135 5.33 9.88 8.65
CA ILE A 135 4.66 9.15 7.58
C ILE A 135 4.07 7.85 8.11
N ARG A 136 2.88 7.52 7.63
CA ARG A 136 2.20 6.25 7.86
C ARG A 136 1.89 5.60 6.53
N ILE A 137 2.10 4.29 6.46
CA ILE A 137 2.00 3.50 5.24
C ILE A 137 1.19 2.24 5.56
N SER A 138 0.06 2.05 4.90
CA SER A 138 -0.72 0.81 5.05
C SER A 138 -0.03 -0.37 4.36
N GLU A 139 -0.51 -1.58 4.66
CA GLU A 139 -0.28 -2.71 3.74
C GLU A 139 -0.87 -2.39 2.34
N PRO A 140 -0.38 -2.99 1.26
CA PRO A 140 -0.89 -2.76 -0.08
C PRO A 140 -2.15 -3.59 -0.42
N ILE A 141 -3.10 -2.97 -1.11
CA ILE A 141 -4.22 -3.66 -1.80
C ILE A 141 -3.75 -4.03 -3.20
N TYR A 142 -3.55 -5.33 -3.45
CA TYR A 142 -3.05 -5.80 -4.74
C TYR A 142 -4.17 -6.05 -5.76
N SER A 143 -3.84 -5.83 -7.03
CA SER A 143 -4.56 -6.48 -8.13
C SER A 143 -4.41 -8.00 -8.05
N LYS A 144 -5.33 -8.76 -8.66
CA LYS A 144 -5.30 -10.23 -8.69
C LYS A 144 -3.96 -10.80 -9.19
N ASN A 145 -3.36 -10.14 -10.19
CA ASN A 145 -2.06 -10.53 -10.76
C ASN A 145 -0.86 -9.89 -10.04
N ARG A 146 -1.09 -9.11 -8.99
CA ARG A 146 -0.06 -8.43 -8.16
C ARG A 146 0.91 -7.57 -8.97
N LYS A 147 0.45 -7.00 -10.07
CA LYS A 147 1.21 -6.04 -10.88
C LYS A 147 0.81 -4.58 -10.62
N LYS A 148 -0.28 -4.36 -9.90
CA LYS A 148 -0.76 -3.05 -9.47
C LYS A 148 -1.08 -3.11 -7.97
N ALA A 149 -0.88 -2.01 -7.26
CA ALA A 149 -1.20 -1.91 -5.85
C ALA A 149 -1.71 -0.51 -5.48
N LEU A 150 -2.58 -0.46 -4.47
CA LEU A 150 -2.98 0.77 -3.78
C LEU A 150 -2.40 0.76 -2.37
N VAL A 151 -1.87 1.89 -1.92
CA VAL A 151 -1.36 2.05 -0.56
C VAL A 151 -1.93 3.33 0.03
N LEU A 152 -2.49 3.25 1.23
CA LEU A 152 -2.84 4.43 2.01
C LEU A 152 -1.56 5.03 2.59
N PHE A 153 -1.32 6.30 2.28
CA PHE A 153 -0.15 7.05 2.70
C PHE A 153 -0.59 8.34 3.40
N SER A 154 -0.19 8.48 4.65
CA SER A 154 -0.41 9.70 5.42
C SER A 154 0.92 10.37 5.69
N LYS A 155 0.97 11.69 5.54
CA LYS A 155 2.15 12.50 5.86
C LYS A 155 1.71 13.72 6.66
N SER A 156 2.25 13.87 7.86
CA SER A 156 1.90 14.96 8.77
C SER A 156 3.12 15.53 9.48
N LYS A 157 3.01 16.77 9.94
CA LYS A 157 4.00 17.43 10.79
C LYS A 157 3.24 18.27 11.81
N SER A 158 3.57 18.10 13.09
CA SER A 158 2.92 18.84 14.19
C SER A 158 1.39 18.73 14.19
N GLY A 159 0.85 17.55 13.84
CA GLY A 159 -0.59 17.30 13.80
C GLY A 159 -1.30 17.71 12.50
N ILE A 160 -0.65 18.47 11.63
CA ILE A 160 -1.23 18.92 10.35
C ILE A 160 -0.67 18.07 9.22
N GLY A 161 -1.52 17.62 8.30
CA GLY A 161 -1.07 16.79 7.19
C GLY A 161 -2.14 16.41 6.19
N SER A 162 -1.81 15.41 5.38
CA SER A 162 -2.70 14.87 4.37
C SER A 162 -2.63 13.36 4.32
N THR A 163 -3.74 12.77 3.92
CA THR A 163 -3.89 11.35 3.62
C THR A 163 -4.19 11.20 2.13
N THR A 164 -3.42 10.35 1.48
CA THR A 164 -3.47 10.10 0.03
C THR A 164 -3.44 8.60 -0.23
N ILE A 165 -3.95 8.19 -1.38
CA ILE A 165 -3.77 6.85 -1.92
C ILE A 165 -2.67 6.92 -2.96
N LEU A 166 -1.62 6.12 -2.79
CA LEU A 166 -0.58 5.95 -3.80
C LEU A 166 -0.97 4.84 -4.76
N PHE A 167 -0.75 5.07 -6.06
CA PHE A 167 -0.95 4.10 -7.12
C PHE A 167 0.39 3.54 -7.56
N LEU A 168 0.59 2.24 -7.34
CA LEU A 168 1.84 1.58 -7.69
C LEU A 168 1.65 0.57 -8.82
N LYS A 169 2.66 0.46 -9.68
CA LYS A 169 2.73 -0.53 -10.76
C LYS A 169 4.08 -1.22 -10.75
N LYS A 170 4.06 -2.53 -11.00
CA LYS A 170 5.26 -3.36 -11.11
C LYS A 170 5.72 -3.41 -12.58
N GLU A 171 6.91 -2.89 -12.84
CA GLU A 171 7.54 -2.82 -14.17
C GLU A 171 8.98 -3.33 -14.03
N ASN A 172 9.42 -4.23 -14.92
CA ASN A 172 10.76 -4.82 -14.87
C ASN A 172 11.16 -5.38 -13.49
N ASN A 173 10.20 -5.99 -12.79
CA ASN A 173 10.32 -6.48 -11.41
C ASN A 173 10.49 -5.43 -10.30
N GLU A 174 10.46 -4.15 -10.63
CA GLU A 174 10.51 -3.04 -9.69
C GLU A 174 9.13 -2.42 -9.49
N TRP A 175 8.87 -1.93 -8.27
CA TRP A 175 7.65 -1.17 -7.97
C TRP A 175 7.92 0.31 -8.17
N LEU A 176 7.00 0.98 -8.85
CA LEU A 176 7.08 2.41 -9.13
C LEU A 176 5.79 3.08 -8.69
N ILE A 177 5.91 4.26 -8.07
CA ILE A 177 4.77 5.15 -7.82
C ILE A 177 4.43 5.83 -9.14
N LYS A 178 3.20 5.64 -9.62
CA LYS A 178 2.71 6.16 -10.89
C LYS A 178 1.69 7.28 -10.75
N GLY A 179 1.26 7.52 -9.51
CA GLY A 179 0.18 8.44 -9.23
C GLY A 179 -0.22 8.44 -7.77
N GLN A 180 -1.10 9.39 -7.45
CA GLN A 180 -1.73 9.49 -6.15
C GLN A 180 -3.14 10.10 -6.27
N ALA A 181 -3.95 9.92 -5.24
CA ALA A 181 -5.22 10.62 -5.06
C ALA A 181 -5.39 11.08 -3.60
N PRO A 182 -5.66 12.36 -3.33
CA PRO A 182 -5.96 12.84 -1.98
C PRO A 182 -7.32 12.31 -1.51
N ILE A 183 -7.40 11.90 -0.25
CA ILE A 183 -8.65 11.42 0.35
C ILE A 183 -8.99 12.07 1.70
N GLY A 184 -8.08 12.87 2.26
CA GLY A 184 -8.35 13.60 3.48
C GLY A 184 -7.20 14.47 3.95
N THR A 185 -7.50 15.33 4.91
CA THR A 185 -6.53 16.16 5.64
C THR A 185 -6.48 15.72 7.10
N ILE A 186 -5.34 15.91 7.74
CA ILE A 186 -5.14 15.69 9.18
C ILE A 186 -4.99 17.08 9.81
N GLY A 187 -5.75 17.35 10.86
CA GLY A 187 -5.75 18.63 11.59
C GLY A 187 -6.23 18.46 13.02
#